data_AF-A0A6I4UDG6-F1
#
_entry.id   AF-A0A6I4UDG6-F1
#
_cell.length_a   1.000
_cell.length_b   1.000
_cell.length_c   1.000
_cell.angle_alpha   90.00
_cell.angle_beta   90.00
_cell.angle_gamma   90.00
#
_symmetry.space_group_name_H-M   'P 1'
#
loop_
_entity.id
_entity.type
_entity.pdbx_description
1 polymer ?
#
loop_
_entity_poly.entity_id
_entity_poly.type
_entity_poly.pdbx_seq_one_letter_code
_entity_poly.pdbx_strand_id
1 'polypeptide(L)'
;MAEVFLTGHAIQRYRERVADVPLVEIRRALDCRAVRTAIAFGARYVRLGGGQRVLLDENRVVTILPKETHENTLAPGRDHRGHEGEGHAQG
;
A
#
# COMPACT_ATOMS: atom_id res chain seq x y z
N MET A 1 -5.36 9.68 24.65
CA MET A 1 -4.56 9.73 23.42
C MET A 1 -4.38 8.30 22.93
N ALA A 2 -4.54 8.01 21.64
CA ALA A 2 -4.34 6.65 21.14
C ALA A 2 -2.84 6.29 21.21
N GLU A 3 -2.51 5.29 22.00
CA GLU A 3 -1.14 4.76 22.11
C GLU A 3 -0.84 3.87 20.89
N VAL A 4 0.30 4.10 20.24
CA VAL A 4 0.70 3.34 19.05
C VAL A 4 1.67 2.23 19.45
N PHE A 5 1.28 0.98 19.25
CA PHE A 5 2.13 -0.18 19.51
C PHE A 5 2.83 -0.63 18.23
N LEU A 6 4.15 -0.76 18.29
CA LEU A 6 4.97 -1.21 17.17
C LEU A 6 5.38 -2.66 17.37
N THR A 7 5.00 -3.52 16.44
CA THR A 7 5.48 -4.91 16.45
C THR A 7 6.93 -4.99 15.96
N GLY A 8 7.68 -6.00 16.43
CA GLY A 8 9.02 -6.28 15.92
C GLY A 8 9.03 -6.51 14.39
N HIS A 9 7.97 -7.14 13.88
CA HIS A 9 7.79 -7.35 12.44
C HIS A 9 7.66 -6.02 11.68
N ALA A 10 6.86 -5.08 12.17
CA ALA A 10 6.72 -3.75 11.56
C ALA A 10 8.04 -2.98 11.53
N ILE A 11 8.82 -3.03 12.61
CA ILE A 11 10.12 -2.38 12.71
C ILE A 11 11.07 -2.94 11.64
N GLN A 12 11.13 -4.26 11.50
CA GLN A 12 11.95 -4.90 10.48
C GLN A 12 11.52 -4.47 9.08
N ARG A 13 10.21 -4.49 8.78
CA ARG A 13 9.70 -4.07 7.47
C ARG A 13 9.94 -2.59 7.17
N TYR A 14 9.97 -1.72 8.18
CA TYR A 14 10.35 -0.32 8.01
C TYR A 14 11.78 -0.20 7.51
N ARG A 15 12.72 -0.92 8.13
CA ARG A 15 14.13 -0.91 7.72
C ARG A 15 14.32 -1.39 6.30
N GLU A 16 13.63 -2.46 5.93
CA GLU A 16 13.74 -3.06 4.60
C GLU A 16 13.08 -2.20 3.49
N ARG A 17 12.00 -1.47 3.79
CA ARG A 17 11.14 -0.85 2.75
C ARG A 17 11.09 0.67 2.76
N VAL A 18 11.47 1.29 3.87
CA VAL A 18 11.42 2.76 4.04
C VAL A 18 12.82 3.31 4.20
N ALA A 19 13.51 2.94 5.29
CA ALA A 19 14.87 3.36 5.57
C ALA A 19 15.49 2.54 6.71
N ASP A 20 16.75 2.13 6.57
CA ASP A 20 17.50 1.47 7.64
C ASP A 20 17.99 2.50 8.68
N VAL A 21 17.15 2.75 9.68
CA VAL A 21 17.40 3.75 10.74
C VAL A 21 17.22 3.15 12.15
N PRO A 22 17.75 3.81 13.19
CA PRO A 22 17.57 3.40 14.58
C PRO A 22 16.09 3.31 15.00
N LEU A 23 15.79 2.45 15.98
CA LEU A 23 14.41 2.22 16.44
C LEU A 23 13.68 3.50 16.87
N VAL A 24 14.41 4.44 17.48
CA VAL A 24 13.84 5.73 17.91
C VAL A 24 13.30 6.54 16.73
N GLU A 25 14.00 6.55 15.60
CA GLU A 25 13.57 7.24 14.38
C GLU A 25 12.37 6.54 13.73
N ILE A 26 12.38 5.19 13.70
CA ILE A 26 11.25 4.39 13.23
C ILE A 26 10.00 4.69 14.05
N ARG A 27 10.15 4.71 15.38
CA ARG A 27 9.05 4.98 16.30
C ARG A 27 8.52 6.39 16.11
N ARG A 28 9.39 7.39 15.94
CA ARG A 28 8.99 8.77 15.67
C ARG A 28 8.27 8.92 14.32
N ALA A 29 8.69 8.19 13.29
CA ALA A 29 8.06 8.22 11.98
C ALA A 29 6.67 7.56 11.97
N LEU A 30 6.51 6.45 12.70
CA LEU A 30 5.24 5.71 12.79
C LEU A 30 4.30 6.26 13.86
N ASP A 31 4.79 6.97 14.87
CA ASP A 31 3.99 7.70 15.85
C ASP A 31 3.59 9.11 15.32
N CYS A 32 3.13 9.17 14.08
CA CYS A 32 2.71 10.41 13.44
C CYS A 32 1.19 10.63 13.56
N ARG A 33 0.75 11.87 13.33
CA ARG A 33 -0.67 12.26 13.39
C ARG A 33 -1.55 11.37 12.50
N ALA A 34 -1.08 11.03 11.30
CA ALA A 34 -1.83 10.18 10.38
C ALA A 34 -2.13 8.79 10.96
N VAL A 35 -1.15 8.14 11.58
CA VAL A 35 -1.31 6.82 12.20
C VAL A 35 -2.22 6.91 13.42
N ARG A 36 -2.00 7.90 14.30
CA ARG A 36 -2.86 8.11 15.48
C ARG A 36 -4.31 8.36 15.10
N THR A 37 -4.54 9.17 14.06
CA THR A 37 -5.87 9.44 13.52
C THR A 37 -6.48 8.16 12.93
N ALA A 38 -5.75 7.41 12.12
CA ALA A 38 -6.22 6.16 11.55
C ALA A 38 -6.65 5.13 12.62
N ILE A 39 -5.88 5.00 13.70
CA ILE A 39 -6.24 4.16 14.86
C ILE A 39 -7.54 4.67 15.51
N ALA A 40 -7.65 5.99 15.75
CA ALA A 40 -8.87 6.57 16.34
C ALA A 40 -10.11 6.37 15.46
N PHE A 41 -9.95 6.30 14.13
CA PHE A 41 -11.01 6.00 13.18
C PHE A 41 -11.30 4.50 13.03
N GLY A 42 -10.50 3.61 13.62
CA GLY A 42 -10.61 2.16 13.40
C GLY A 42 -10.21 1.72 11.98
N ALA A 43 -9.35 2.49 11.31
CA ALA A 43 -8.90 2.18 9.97
C ALA A 43 -7.90 1.02 9.97
N ARG A 44 -8.03 0.12 8.99
CA ARG A 44 -7.08 -1.00 8.78
C ARG A 44 -5.80 -0.60 8.08
N TYR A 45 -5.81 0.50 7.33
CA TYR A 45 -4.68 0.94 6.52
C TYR A 45 -4.50 2.45 6.62
N VAL A 46 -3.24 2.89 6.65
CA VAL A 46 -2.86 4.30 6.54
C VAL A 46 -1.68 4.46 5.60
N ARG A 47 -1.68 5.54 4.82
CA ARG A 47 -0.59 5.86 3.90
C ARG A 47 0.36 6.85 4.56
N LEU A 48 1.65 6.54 4.56
CA LEU A 48 2.69 7.44 5.05
C LEU A 48 3.03 8.49 3.99
N GLY A 49 3.65 9.60 4.42
CA GLY A 49 4.12 10.65 3.51
C GLY A 49 5.08 10.13 2.42
N GLY A 50 5.82 9.06 2.68
CA GLY A 50 6.70 8.40 1.71
C GLY A 50 5.99 7.52 0.67
N GLY A 51 4.65 7.40 0.73
CA GLY A 51 3.85 6.62 -0.21
C GLY A 51 3.70 5.13 0.15
N GLN A 52 4.37 4.65 1.20
CA GLN A 52 4.17 3.31 1.73
C GLN A 52 2.84 3.20 2.49
N ARG A 53 2.26 2.01 2.53
CA ARG A 53 1.06 1.70 3.31
C ARG A 53 1.45 0.97 4.57
N VAL A 54 0.79 1.31 5.66
CA VAL A 54 0.96 0.68 6.97
C VAL A 54 -0.32 -0.07 7.30
N LEU A 55 -0.17 -1.34 7.65
CA LEU A 55 -1.27 -2.17 8.15
C LEU A 55 -1.42 -1.93 9.65
N LEU A 56 -2.64 -1.59 10.04
CA LEU A 56 -3.06 -1.38 11.41
C LEU A 56 -4.00 -2.50 11.86
N ASP A 57 -3.79 -2.95 13.08
CA ASP A 57 -4.67 -3.88 13.80
C ASP A 57 -4.97 -3.26 15.16
N GLU A 58 -6.21 -2.78 15.34
CA GLU A 58 -6.63 -1.97 16.48
C GLU A 58 -5.71 -0.76 16.73
N ASN A 59 -4.82 -0.85 17.73
CA ASN A 59 -3.85 0.17 18.10
C ASN A 59 -2.40 -0.21 17.73
N ARG A 60 -2.22 -1.25 16.91
CA ARG A 60 -0.93 -1.86 16.58
C ARG A 60 -0.56 -1.65 15.13
N VAL A 61 0.70 -1.30 14.90
CA VAL A 61 1.33 -1.35 13.59
C VAL A 61 1.90 -2.74 13.38
N VAL A 62 1.28 -3.50 12.47
CA VAL A 62 1.61 -4.92 12.24
C VAL A 62 2.68 -5.08 11.15
N THR A 63 2.54 -4.37 10.03
CA THR A 63 3.49 -4.45 8.92
C THR A 63 3.47 -3.21 8.05
N ILE A 64 4.49 -3.08 7.21
CA ILE A 64 4.62 -2.01 6.22
C ILE A 64 4.64 -2.65 4.84
N LEU A 65 3.66 -2.28 4.04
CA LEU A 65 3.51 -2.71 2.67
C LEU A 65 4.38 -1.83 1.76
N PRO A 66 4.90 -2.37 0.65
CA PRO A 66 5.62 -1.58 -0.33
C PRO A 66 4.76 -0.41 -0.83
N LYS A 67 5.43 0.65 -1.31
CA LYS A 67 4.74 1.69 -2.07
C LYS A 67 4.01 1.03 -3.24
N GLU A 68 2.76 1.38 -3.47
CA GLU A 68 2.14 1.02 -4.72
C GLU A 68 2.89 1.75 -5.83
N THR A 69 3.61 0.98 -6.64
CA THR A 69 3.97 1.44 -7.97
C THR A 69 2.65 1.49 -8.71
N HIS A 70 2.07 2.67 -8.91
CA HIS A 70 1.09 2.85 -9.98
C HIS A 70 1.85 2.72 -11.31
N GLU A 71 2.30 1.49 -11.62
CA GLU A 71 2.42 1.09 -13.01
C GLU A 71 1.00 0.98 -13.50
N ASN A 72 0.59 2.10 -14.08
CA ASN A 72 -0.33 2.22 -15.17
C ASN A 72 -0.20 1.06 -16.18
N THR A 73 -0.62 -0.15 -15.82
CA THR A 73 -1.04 -1.16 -16.80
C THR A 73 -2.51 -0.89 -17.11
N LEU A 74 -2.79 0.34 -17.56
CA LEU A 74 -3.78 0.52 -18.59
C LEU A 74 -3.20 -0.19 -19.82
N ALA A 75 -3.60 -1.43 -20.04
CA ALA A 75 -3.72 -1.92 -21.39
C ALA A 75 -5.11 -1.50 -21.89
N PRO A 76 -5.27 -0.38 -22.62
CA PRO A 76 -6.41 -0.20 -23.50
C PRO A 76 -6.16 -1.02 -24.78
N GLY A 77 -6.00 -2.33 -24.63
CA GLY A 77 -5.97 -3.28 -25.73
C GLY A 77 -7.32 -3.96 -25.79
N ARG A 78 -8.30 -3.22 -26.33
CA ARG A 78 -9.68 -3.65 -26.53
C ARG A 78 -9.75 -5.09 -27.04
N ASP A 79 -10.36 -5.93 -26.22
CA ASP A 79 -11.18 -7.04 -26.69
C ASP A 79 -12.19 -6.47 -27.70
N HIS A 80 -11.91 -6.63 -28.99
CA HIS A 80 -12.91 -6.53 -30.02
C HIS A 80 -12.96 -7.88 -30.73
N ARG A 81 -13.67 -8.81 -30.07
CA ARG A 81 -14.43 -9.85 -30.77
C ARG A 81 -15.31 -9.20 -31.84
N GLY A 82 -14.94 -9.37 -33.10
CA GLY A 82 -15.88 -9.65 -34.20
C GLY A 82 -15.29 -10.86 -34.91
N HIS A 83 -15.73 -12.09 -34.61
CA HIS A 83 -16.90 -12.73 -35.21
C HIS A 83 -17.02 -12.43 -36.71
N GLU A 84 -16.28 -13.22 -37.47
CA GLU A 84 -16.68 -13.95 -38.67
C GLU A 84 -17.91 -13.45 -39.44
N GLY A 85 -17.69 -13.22 -40.74
CA GLY A 85 -18.71 -13.07 -41.76
C GLY A 85 -18.09 -13.34 -43.13
N GLU A 86 -18.35 -14.54 -43.62
CA GLU A 86 -18.09 -15.06 -44.97
C GLU A 86 -18.45 -14.09 -46.10
N GLY A 87 -17.80 -14.30 -47.26
CA GLY A 87 -18.55 -14.34 -48.52
C GLY A 87 -17.97 -13.57 -49.70
N HIS A 88 -17.91 -14.31 -50.82
CA HIS A 88 -17.81 -13.90 -52.24
C HIS A 88 -16.39 -13.74 -52.80
N ALA A 89 -15.89 -14.69 -53.61
CA ALA A 89 -16.19 -14.94 -55.04
C ALA A 89 -15.80 -13.73 -55.93
N GLN A 90 -15.22 -13.80 -57.11
CA GLN A 90 -14.77 -14.81 -58.09
C GLN A 90 -14.08 -13.98 -59.20
N GLY A 91 -13.26 -14.58 -60.06
CA GLY A 91 -12.83 -13.95 -61.32
C GLY A 91 -11.46 -14.38 -61.80
#